data_AF-A0A5D3F817-F1
#
_entry.id   AF-A0A5D3F817-F1
#
_cell.length_a   1.000
_cell.length_b   1.000
_cell.length_c   1.000
_cell.angle_alpha   90.00
_cell.angle_beta   90.00
_cell.angle_gamma   90.00
#
_symmetry.space_group_name_H-M   'P 1'
#
loop_
_entity.id
_entity.type
_entity.pdbx_description
1 polymer ?
#
loop_
_entity_poly.entity_id
_entity_poly.type
_entity_poly.pdbx_seq_one_letter_code
_entity_poly.pdbx_strand_id
1 'polypeptide(L)'
;MERPKFRPRYGGIGKMLRSKEMKAAMVVRAERIQQRAEGFAPRRTGDYARSFRVKSGQSRGPGDGRRAWAKVINTSDHSTAVEWGASRTPRYRPLGRAAAAERGR
;
A
#
# COMPACT_ATOMS: atom_id res chain seq x y z
N MET A 1 38.20 13.62 16.20
CA MET A 1 36.80 13.94 16.53
C MET A 1 36.00 12.65 16.58
N GLU A 2 35.39 12.32 17.73
CA GLU A 2 34.52 11.15 17.84
C GLU A 2 33.19 11.43 17.13
N ARG A 3 32.69 10.47 16.34
CA ARG A 3 31.41 10.61 15.64
C ARG A 3 30.27 10.49 16.66
N PRO A 4 29.26 11.40 16.61
CA PRO A 4 28.11 11.28 17.51
C PRO A 4 27.37 9.96 17.28
N LYS A 5 27.10 9.23 18.37
CA LYS A 5 26.36 7.96 18.37
C LYS A 5 24.87 8.23 18.51
N PHE A 6 24.09 7.92 17.48
CA PHE A 6 22.63 7.96 17.56
C PHE A 6 22.12 6.90 18.53
N ARG A 7 21.30 7.31 19.51
CA ARG A 7 20.59 6.42 20.44
C ARG A 7 19.07 6.54 20.22
N PRO A 8 18.41 5.56 19.59
CA PRO A 8 16.98 5.64 19.35
C PRO A 8 16.19 5.58 20.66
N ARG A 9 15.20 6.47 20.82
CA ARG A 9 14.18 6.37 21.88
C ARG A 9 12.96 5.62 21.34
N TYR A 10 12.88 4.32 21.61
CA TYR A 10 11.82 3.45 21.08
C TYR A 10 10.39 3.94 21.38
N GLY A 11 10.16 4.52 22.56
CA GLY A 11 8.86 5.13 22.89
C GLY A 11 8.49 6.32 22.01
N GLY A 12 9.48 7.15 21.65
CA GLY A 12 9.30 8.27 20.72
C GLY A 12 9.04 7.80 19.29
N ILE A 13 9.78 6.77 18.84
CA ILE A 13 9.56 6.13 17.54
C ILE A 13 8.15 5.52 17.48
N GLY A 14 7.70 4.85 18.53
CA GLY A 14 6.33 4.31 18.61
C GLY A 14 5.26 5.39 18.54
N LYS A 15 5.46 6.56 19.19
CA LYS A 15 4.56 7.72 19.05
C LYS A 15 4.53 8.24 17.61
N MET A 16 5.70 8.39 16.98
CA MET A 16 5.81 8.80 15.58
C MET A 16 5.09 7.83 14.64
N LEU A 17 5.26 6.52 14.83
CA LEU A 17 4.60 5.49 14.00
C LEU A 17 3.06 5.47 14.14
N ARG A 18 2.51 6.07 15.21
CA ARG A 18 1.06 6.23 15.46
C ARG A 18 0.51 7.59 15.05
N SER A 19 1.39 8.52 14.70
CA SER A 19 1.06 9.91 14.44
C SER A 19 0.11 10.07 13.23
N LYS A 20 -0.61 11.19 13.18
CA LYS A 20 -1.50 11.51 12.05
C LYS A 20 -0.68 11.76 10.78
N GLU A 21 0.51 12.31 10.96
CA GLU A 21 1.51 12.63 9.95
C GLU A 21 2.02 11.33 9.29
N MET A 22 2.34 10.31 10.09
CA MET A 22 2.71 9.00 9.56
C MET A 22 1.54 8.36 8.80
N LYS A 23 0.31 8.45 9.32
CA LYS A 23 -0.88 7.98 8.60
C LYS A 23 -1.05 8.69 7.26
N ALA A 24 -0.91 10.01 7.22
CA ALA A 24 -0.98 10.80 5.99
C ALA A 24 0.11 10.37 5.00
N ALA A 25 1.35 10.19 5.46
CA ALA A 25 2.45 9.71 4.62
C ALA A 25 2.16 8.31 4.02
N MET A 26 1.59 7.40 4.81
CA MET A 26 1.17 6.08 4.31
C MET A 26 0.05 6.18 3.28
N VAL A 27 -0.93 7.07 3.49
CA VAL A 27 -2.03 7.31 2.55
C VAL A 27 -1.50 7.85 1.22
N VAL A 28 -0.64 8.87 1.24
CA VAL A 28 -0.01 9.43 0.03
C VAL A 28 0.73 8.34 -0.75
N ARG A 29 1.44 7.45 -0.06
CA ARG A 29 2.11 6.33 -0.72
C ARG A 29 1.12 5.33 -1.32
N ALA A 30 0.03 5.03 -0.62
CA ALA A 30 -1.03 4.15 -1.14
C ALA A 30 -1.75 4.75 -2.35
N GLU A 31 -1.99 6.07 -2.37
CA GLU A 31 -2.60 6.78 -3.50
C GLU A 31 -1.71 6.68 -4.76
N ARG A 32 -0.38 6.81 -4.61
CA ARG A 32 0.56 6.58 -5.72
C ARG A 32 0.52 5.15 -6.24
N ILE A 33 0.34 4.17 -5.36
CA ILE A 33 0.17 2.77 -5.77
C ILE A 33 -1.17 2.61 -6.49
N GLN A 34 -2.25 3.21 -6.00
CA GLN A 34 -3.56 3.18 -6.63
C GLN A 34 -3.49 3.74 -8.06
N GLN A 35 -2.94 4.94 -8.26
CA GLN A 35 -2.81 5.55 -9.59
C GLN A 35 -2.06 4.65 -10.58
N ARG A 36 -0.98 3.99 -10.13
CA ARG A 36 -0.25 3.02 -10.96
C ARG A 36 -1.06 1.76 -11.24
N ALA A 37 -1.78 1.24 -10.24
CA ALA A 37 -2.62 0.06 -10.40
C ALA A 37 -3.75 0.32 -11.41
N GLU A 38 -4.35 1.50 -11.37
CA GLU A 38 -5.33 1.99 -12.36
C GLU A 38 -4.72 2.08 -13.77
N GLY A 39 -3.46 2.52 -13.88
CA GLY A 39 -2.72 2.56 -15.14
C GLY A 39 -2.38 1.19 -15.72
N PHE A 40 -2.08 0.21 -14.86
CA PHE A 40 -1.77 -1.17 -15.25
C PHE A 40 -2.99 -2.07 -15.45
N ALA A 41 -4.16 -1.60 -15.03
CA ALA A 41 -5.39 -2.34 -15.12
C ALA A 41 -5.76 -2.62 -16.60
N PRO A 42 -6.18 -3.86 -16.94
CA PRO A 42 -6.73 -4.13 -18.25
C PRO A 42 -8.01 -3.32 -18.44
N ARG A 43 -8.12 -2.62 -19.57
CA ARG A 43 -9.29 -1.80 -19.91
C ARG A 43 -10.10 -2.47 -21.00
N ARG A 44 -11.19 -3.12 -20.58
CA ARG A 44 -12.27 -3.55 -21.48
C ARG A 44 -13.45 -2.59 -21.41
N THR A 45 -14.03 -2.42 -20.23
CA THR A 45 -15.10 -1.44 -19.93
C THR A 45 -14.65 -0.30 -19.01
N GLY A 46 -13.51 -0.49 -18.33
CA GLY A 46 -12.98 0.42 -17.32
C GLY A 46 -13.53 0.20 -15.90
N ASP A 47 -14.51 -0.68 -15.69
CA ASP A 47 -15.13 -0.90 -14.37
C ASP A 47 -14.11 -1.35 -13.34
N TYR A 48 -13.30 -2.37 -13.68
CA TYR A 48 -12.24 -2.87 -12.82
C TYR A 48 -11.25 -1.75 -12.41
N ALA A 49 -10.85 -0.90 -13.36
CA ALA A 49 -9.93 0.20 -13.11
C ALA A 49 -10.54 1.24 -12.17
N ARG A 50 -11.86 1.46 -12.21
CA ARG A 50 -12.55 2.40 -11.31
C ARG A 50 -12.81 1.83 -9.91
N SER A 51 -12.57 0.55 -9.67
CA SER A 51 -12.86 -0.14 -8.41
C SER A 51 -11.69 -0.15 -7.41
N PHE A 52 -10.57 0.52 -7.69
CA PHE A 52 -9.49 0.66 -6.73
C PHE A 52 -9.84 1.65 -5.61
N ARG A 53 -9.44 1.33 -4.38
CA ARG A 53 -9.68 2.15 -3.19
C ARG A 53 -8.48 2.08 -2.23
N VAL A 54 -8.11 3.21 -1.64
CA VAL A 54 -7.23 3.23 -0.46
C VAL A 54 -8.04 2.98 0.80
N LYS A 55 -7.55 2.07 1.65
CA LYS A 55 -7.96 1.95 3.05
C LYS A 55 -6.78 2.29 3.94
N SER A 56 -7.04 2.97 5.05
CA SER A 56 -6.02 3.30 6.05
C SER A 56 -6.54 3.07 7.46
N GLY A 57 -5.62 2.92 8.40
CA GLY A 57 -5.96 2.70 9.79
C GLY A 57 -4.74 2.62 10.68
N GLN A 58 -4.96 2.03 11.85
CA GLN A 58 -3.90 1.66 12.78
C GLN A 58 -4.05 0.19 13.11
N SER A 59 -2.98 -0.59 13.08
CA SER A 59 -2.99 -2.03 13.41
C SER A 59 -1.94 -2.31 14.47
N ARG A 60 -2.13 -3.37 15.26
CA ARG A 60 -1.11 -3.84 16.20
C ARG A 60 0.15 -4.24 15.41
N GLY A 61 1.26 -3.55 15.64
CA GLY A 61 2.59 -4.02 15.25
C GLY A 61 3.19 -4.90 16.34
N PRO A 62 4.42 -5.41 16.14
CA PRO A 62 5.18 -6.12 17.17
C PRO A 62 5.29 -5.29 18.46
N GLY A 63 4.90 -5.89 19.59
CA GLY A 63 4.90 -5.33 20.95
C GLY A 63 3.94 -4.15 21.13
N ASP A 64 2.65 -4.41 21.41
CA ASP A 64 1.53 -3.50 21.80
C ASP A 64 1.38 -2.13 21.09
N GLY A 65 2.27 -1.82 20.16
CA GLY A 65 2.36 -0.56 19.45
C GLY A 65 1.46 -0.64 18.26
N ARG A 66 0.33 0.06 18.31
CA ARG A 66 -0.41 0.41 17.10
C ARG A 66 0.54 1.10 16.11
N ARG A 67 0.46 0.81 14.82
CA ARG A 67 1.22 1.48 13.75
C ARG A 67 0.25 1.93 12.68
N ALA A 68 0.46 3.14 12.16
CA ALA A 68 -0.30 3.62 11.02
C ALA A 68 -0.02 2.74 9.80
N TRP A 69 -1.06 2.42 9.04
CA TRP A 69 -0.96 1.68 7.79
C TRP A 69 -1.92 2.25 6.76
N ALA A 70 -1.59 2.03 5.48
CA ALA A 70 -2.50 2.20 4.36
C ALA A 70 -2.28 1.05 3.37
N LYS A 71 -3.35 0.65 2.67
CA LYS A 71 -3.31 -0.38 1.64
C LYS A 71 -4.25 -0.03 0.50
N VAL A 72 -3.91 -0.51 -0.69
CA VAL A 72 -4.79 -0.43 -1.85
C VAL A 72 -5.56 -1.75 -1.97
N ILE A 73 -6.86 -1.66 -2.20
CA ILE A 73 -7.73 -2.80 -2.52
C ILE A 73 -8.42 -2.56 -3.85
N ASN A 74 -8.93 -3.62 -4.47
CA ASN A 74 -9.89 -3.51 -5.57
C ASN A 74 -11.18 -4.22 -5.14
N THR A 75 -12.33 -3.55 -5.29
CA THR A 75 -13.63 -4.06 -4.86
C THR A 75 -14.45 -4.70 -5.98
N SER A 76 -13.89 -4.87 -7.17
CA SER A 76 -14.56 -5.56 -8.28
C SER A 76 -14.65 -7.06 -8.01
N ASP A 77 -15.77 -7.66 -8.40
CA ASP A 77 -16.02 -9.10 -8.32
C ASP A 77 -14.96 -9.93 -9.09
N HIS A 78 -14.34 -9.34 -10.12
CA HIS A 78 -13.32 -10.00 -10.93
C HIS A 78 -11.89 -9.79 -10.41
N SER A 79 -11.71 -9.15 -9.25
CA SER A 79 -10.40 -8.75 -8.74
C SER A 79 -9.42 -9.91 -8.57
N THR A 80 -9.88 -11.05 -8.06
CA THR A 80 -9.06 -12.26 -7.92
C THR A 80 -8.56 -12.77 -9.26
N ALA A 81 -9.45 -12.85 -10.27
CA ALA A 81 -9.10 -13.33 -11.60
C ALA A 81 -8.12 -12.38 -12.31
N VAL A 82 -8.27 -11.06 -12.15
CA VAL A 82 -7.36 -10.09 -12.78
C VAL A 82 -5.98 -10.09 -12.10
N GLU A 83 -5.91 -10.21 -10.77
CA GLU A 83 -4.65 -10.18 -10.04
C GLU A 83 -3.85 -11.48 -10.17
N TRP A 84 -4.53 -12.64 -10.11
CA TRP A 84 -3.87 -13.95 -10.05
C TRP A 84 -3.98 -14.76 -11.34
N GLY A 85 -4.86 -14.37 -12.25
CA GLY A 85 -5.19 -15.15 -13.44
C GLY A 85 -6.14 -16.31 -13.11
N ALA A 86 -6.55 -17.01 -14.16
CA ALA A 86 -7.31 -18.25 -14.11
C ALA A 86 -6.94 -19.12 -15.32
N SER A 87 -7.50 -20.32 -15.43
CA SER A 87 -7.20 -21.26 -16.53
C SER A 87 -7.35 -20.65 -17.94
N ARG A 88 -8.24 -19.67 -18.12
CA ARG A 88 -8.49 -18.98 -19.40
C ARG A 88 -8.25 -17.46 -19.32
N THR A 89 -7.62 -16.97 -18.26
CA THR A 89 -7.40 -15.53 -18.06
C THR A 89 -5.95 -15.28 -17.70
N PRO A 90 -5.20 -14.51 -18.52
CA PRO A 90 -3.82 -14.20 -18.20
C PRO A 90 -3.74 -13.40 -16.89
N ARG A 91 -2.65 -13.62 -16.17
CA ARG A 91 -2.39 -12.96 -14.90
C ARG A 91 -1.85 -11.54 -15.12
N TYR A 92 -2.69 -10.52 -14.93
CA TYR A 92 -2.29 -9.12 -15.16
C TYR A 92 -1.49 -8.50 -14.00
N ARG A 93 -1.78 -8.89 -12.75
CA ARG A 93 -1.14 -8.39 -11.51
C ARG A 93 -1.05 -6.87 -11.33
N PRO A 94 -2.11 -6.08 -11.59
CA PRO A 94 -2.01 -4.63 -11.49
C PRO A 94 -1.57 -4.15 -10.09
N LEU A 95 -2.05 -4.77 -9.00
CA LEU A 95 -1.63 -4.40 -7.64
C LEU A 95 -0.18 -4.81 -7.38
N GLY A 96 0.18 -6.06 -7.68
CA GLY A 96 1.54 -6.56 -7.48
C GLY A 96 2.59 -5.74 -8.24
N ARG A 97 2.28 -5.35 -9.49
CA ARG A 97 3.16 -4.52 -10.32
C ARG A 97 3.26 -3.09 -9.79
N ALA A 98 2.14 -2.49 -9.40
CA ALA A 98 2.13 -1.14 -8.84
C ALA A 98 2.92 -1.05 -7.53
N ALA A 99 2.77 -2.04 -6.64
CA ALA A 99 3.52 -2.11 -5.39
C ALA A 99 5.03 -2.29 -5.63
N ALA A 100 5.42 -3.17 -6.57
CA ALA A 100 6.82 -3.36 -6.93
C ALA A 100 7.45 -2.08 -7.50
N ALA A 101 6.74 -1.37 -8.38
CA ALA A 101 7.20 -0.12 -8.97
C ALA A 101 7.38 1.01 -7.94
N GLU A 102 6.54 1.07 -6.91
CA GLU A 102 6.69 2.06 -5.83
C GLU A 102 7.79 1.68 -4.82
N ARG A 103 8.21 0.40 -4.74
CA ARG A 103 9.31 -0.03 -3.88
C ARG A 103 10.68 0.21 -4.51
N GLY A 104 10.78 0.18 -5.84
CA GLY A 104 12.03 0.37 -6.59
C GLY A 104 12.46 1.84 -6.78
N ARG A 105 11.80 2.79 -6.12
CA ARG A 105 12.23 4.19 -5.97
C ARG A 105 12.76 4.40 -4.55
#